data_AF-A0AAU4SZJ1-F1
#
_entry.id   AF-A0AAU4SZJ1-F1
#
_cell.length_a   1.000
_cell.length_b   1.000
_cell.length_c   1.000
_cell.angle_alpha   90.00
_cell.angle_beta   90.00
_cell.angle_gamma   90.00
#
_symmetry.space_group_name_H-M   'P 1'
#
loop_
_entity.id
_entity.type
_entity.pdbx_description
1 polymer ?
#
loop_
_entity_poly.entity_id
_entity_poly.type
_entity_poly.pdbx_seq_one_letter_code
_entity_poly.pdbx_strand_id
1 'polypeptide(L)'
;MDLEKPSSATPEPQPYETKSYETKSYESKSYETKPAPRQQQDATPEGCLAVAIRIPVRIVVLVLVVPVRMVWDALVVGGRFLRDTVFRPLGRAVMWVLVPVGRAVATVVEWLAKLVFVWPWVGLWRYVVVPVGRGLGWLGHVLFVVPGVWLYARVLTPLGHGIMAALRGIGTGCAWLWRVLVVVPAGWLYARVLAPIGRGIAWVVRGVAAGVAWVALRVWAGIAGAGLGVWAGVTWVFSGVWAGVTWVCRGVWAGVAWVGRGVWIGLAWVGRGVWIGLVWVGGGLWAGLTWVGRGIWAGVAWIAMVVGALLRWVFVVPAVALWRWVFVPVGRAIAVVAREIGTAIGHAWRVAGYVSLAVGRFLGRLFRWIFVEPVRWVYKSVLTPVGHVVRDAIWRPVAEAARGVGRGARQALASARETARQTRADVRRMLFGARPEPEPVSLSKGLREPTVVPARTLEGRSGRDDLSPQARG
;
A
#
# COMPACT_ATOMS: atom_id res chain seq x y z
N MET A 1 -46.06 -81.49 -3.78
CA MET A 1 -45.44 -80.71 -4.88
C MET A 1 -44.50 -79.71 -4.22
N ASP A 2 -43.47 -80.19 -3.52
CA ASP A 2 -42.25 -80.76 -4.11
C ASP A 2 -41.60 -79.72 -5.03
N LEU A 3 -40.45 -79.19 -4.63
CA LEU A 3 -39.18 -79.62 -5.21
C LEU A 3 -38.01 -78.89 -4.55
N GLU A 4 -37.22 -79.69 -3.86
CA GLU A 4 -35.80 -79.53 -3.52
C GLU A 4 -34.92 -79.12 -4.73
N LYS A 5 -33.91 -78.26 -4.48
CA LYS A 5 -32.44 -78.51 -4.59
C LYS A 5 -31.78 -77.69 -5.74
N PRO A 6 -30.43 -77.60 -5.86
CA PRO A 6 -29.37 -77.26 -4.89
C PRO A 6 -28.32 -76.26 -5.45
N SER A 7 -27.42 -75.80 -4.57
CA SER A 7 -25.98 -75.54 -4.75
C SER A 7 -25.43 -75.08 -6.11
N SER A 8 -24.85 -73.87 -6.14
CA SER A 8 -23.53 -73.64 -6.77
C SER A 8 -22.87 -72.39 -6.19
N ALA A 9 -21.60 -72.54 -5.83
CA ALA A 9 -20.74 -71.54 -5.20
C ALA A 9 -20.04 -70.66 -6.24
N THR A 10 -19.92 -69.35 -5.99
CA THR A 10 -18.77 -68.46 -6.32
C THR A 10 -19.10 -66.99 -5.94
N PRO A 11 -18.13 -66.07 -5.83
CA PRO A 11 -16.94 -66.01 -4.99
C PRO A 11 -16.99 -64.83 -3.99
N GLU A 12 -16.12 -64.86 -2.99
CA GLU A 12 -15.96 -63.87 -1.92
C GLU A 12 -15.54 -62.47 -2.45
N PRO A 13 -16.28 -61.37 -2.16
CA PRO A 13 -15.85 -60.02 -2.50
C PRO A 13 -14.96 -59.40 -1.42
N GLN A 14 -13.80 -58.90 -1.84
CA GLN A 14 -12.81 -58.16 -1.04
C GLN A 14 -13.40 -56.89 -0.39
N PRO A 15 -12.89 -56.45 0.78
CA PRO A 15 -13.44 -55.31 1.51
C PRO A 15 -13.08 -53.98 0.83
N TYR A 16 -14.08 -53.21 0.44
CA TYR A 16 -13.91 -51.83 -0.02
C TYR A 16 -13.90 -50.87 1.17
N GLU A 17 -12.90 -50.01 1.20
CA GLU A 17 -12.59 -49.04 2.23
C GLU A 17 -13.63 -47.89 2.22
N THR A 18 -14.47 -47.81 3.25
CA THR A 18 -15.47 -46.74 3.41
C THR A 18 -14.80 -45.45 3.94
N LYS A 19 -14.47 -44.53 3.03
CA LYS A 19 -14.06 -43.17 3.40
C LYS A 19 -15.26 -42.38 3.93
N SER A 20 -15.28 -42.19 5.24
CA SER A 20 -16.16 -41.25 5.95
C SER A 20 -15.97 -39.82 5.43
N TYR A 21 -16.94 -39.31 4.69
CA TYR A 21 -17.04 -37.89 4.38
C TYR A 21 -17.71 -37.18 5.57
N GLU A 22 -16.90 -36.43 6.30
CA GLU A 22 -17.32 -35.55 7.37
C GLU A 22 -18.15 -34.39 6.80
N THR A 23 -19.47 -34.43 7.03
CA THR A 23 -20.42 -33.38 6.65
C THR A 23 -20.12 -32.10 7.44
N LYS A 24 -19.43 -31.15 6.81
CA LYS A 24 -19.34 -29.77 7.31
C LYS A 24 -20.73 -29.13 7.26
N SER A 25 -21.31 -28.87 8.44
CA SER A 25 -22.49 -28.03 8.60
C SER A 25 -22.21 -26.62 8.07
N TYR A 26 -22.93 -26.24 7.01
CA TYR A 26 -22.93 -24.88 6.51
C TYR A 26 -23.87 -24.05 7.39
N GLU A 27 -23.28 -23.18 8.19
CA GLU A 27 -24.01 -22.20 8.99
C GLU A 27 -24.69 -21.18 8.05
N SER A 28 -26.02 -21.27 7.96
CA SER A 28 -26.83 -20.42 7.08
C SER A 28 -26.82 -18.99 7.59
N LYS A 29 -25.98 -18.15 6.99
CA LYS A 29 -25.91 -16.72 7.25
C LYS A 29 -27.19 -16.05 6.75
N SER A 30 -28.10 -15.76 7.67
CA SER A 30 -29.34 -15.00 7.46
C SER A 30 -29.04 -13.66 6.80
N TYR A 31 -29.46 -13.48 5.56
CA TYR A 31 -29.51 -12.18 4.91
C TYR A 31 -30.72 -11.43 5.44
N GLU A 32 -30.44 -10.41 6.24
CA GLU A 32 -31.43 -9.48 6.76
C GLU A 32 -31.95 -8.61 5.60
N THR A 33 -33.11 -9.00 5.09
CA THR A 33 -33.86 -8.27 4.06
C THR A 33 -34.26 -6.91 4.60
N LYS A 34 -33.57 -5.87 4.12
CA LYS A 34 -33.93 -4.46 4.33
C LYS A 34 -35.36 -4.22 3.82
N PRO A 35 -36.30 -3.66 4.60
CA PRO A 35 -37.66 -3.43 4.12
C PRO A 35 -37.65 -2.37 3.02
N ALA A 36 -38.27 -2.69 1.89
CA ALA A 36 -38.50 -1.76 0.78
C ALA A 36 -39.37 -0.57 1.24
N PRO A 37 -39.14 0.65 0.74
CA PRO A 37 -40.00 1.78 1.06
C PRO A 37 -41.38 1.54 0.48
N ARG A 38 -42.39 1.47 1.37
CA ARG A 38 -43.81 1.51 0.98
C ARG A 38 -44.07 2.84 0.28
N GLN A 39 -44.38 2.80 -1.01
CA GLN A 39 -44.98 3.94 -1.69
C GLN A 39 -46.40 4.10 -1.16
N GLN A 40 -46.54 4.97 -0.18
CA GLN A 40 -47.81 5.50 0.28
C GLN A 40 -48.38 6.37 -0.84
N GLN A 41 -49.21 5.79 -1.70
CA GLN A 41 -50.05 6.56 -2.62
C GLN A 41 -51.32 6.91 -1.86
N ASP A 42 -51.29 8.07 -1.22
CA ASP A 42 -52.47 8.73 -0.70
C ASP A 42 -53.38 9.05 -1.87
N ALA A 43 -54.40 8.21 -2.07
CA ALA A 43 -55.51 8.51 -2.94
C ALA A 43 -56.36 9.60 -2.27
N THR A 44 -55.94 10.85 -2.40
CA THR A 44 -56.82 12.00 -2.25
C THR A 44 -57.92 11.90 -3.31
N PRO A 45 -59.22 12.04 -2.95
CA PRO A 45 -60.28 12.11 -3.93
C PRO A 45 -60.15 13.43 -4.69
N GLU A 46 -59.38 13.42 -5.78
CA GLU A 46 -59.30 14.52 -6.72
C GLU A 46 -60.68 14.68 -7.38
N GLY A 47 -61.43 15.70 -6.93
CA GLY A 47 -62.71 16.09 -7.49
C GLY A 47 -62.62 16.30 -9.01
N CYS A 48 -63.76 16.12 -9.68
CA CYS A 48 -63.95 16.11 -11.12
C CYS A 48 -63.28 17.24 -11.93
N LEU A 49 -62.79 18.31 -11.30
CA LEU A 49 -62.03 19.38 -11.93
C LEU A 49 -60.62 18.97 -12.39
N ALA A 50 -59.90 18.11 -11.64
CA ALA A 50 -58.55 17.67 -12.03
C ALA A 50 -58.59 16.69 -13.21
N VAL A 51 -59.63 15.84 -13.26
CA VAL A 51 -59.87 14.89 -14.35
C VAL A 51 -60.23 15.62 -15.65
N ALA A 52 -61.08 16.65 -15.60
CA ALA A 52 -61.48 17.43 -16.78
C ALA A 52 -60.29 18.16 -17.45
N ILE A 53 -59.31 18.61 -16.66
CA ILE A 53 -58.11 19.27 -17.18
C ILE A 53 -57.06 18.25 -17.66
N ARG A 54 -56.95 17.08 -17.00
CA ARG A 54 -55.95 16.06 -17.38
C ARG A 54 -56.29 15.29 -18.65
N ILE A 55 -57.56 15.08 -18.96
CA ILE A 55 -57.97 14.34 -20.17
C ILE A 55 -57.42 14.98 -21.45
N PRO A 56 -57.63 16.29 -21.74
CA PRO A 56 -57.08 16.90 -22.95
C PRO A 56 -55.55 16.98 -22.94
N VAL A 57 -54.93 17.25 -21.79
CA VAL A 57 -53.46 17.28 -21.66
C VAL A 57 -52.85 15.89 -21.90
N ARG A 58 -53.45 14.83 -21.37
CA ARG A 58 -53.00 13.45 -21.64
C ARG A 58 -53.17 13.09 -23.10
N ILE A 59 -54.25 13.50 -23.76
CA ILE A 59 -54.44 13.24 -25.19
C ILE A 59 -53.36 13.94 -26.02
N VAL A 60 -53.05 15.21 -25.74
CA VAL A 60 -51.97 15.94 -26.44
C VAL A 60 -50.62 15.28 -26.18
N VAL A 61 -50.31 14.92 -24.93
CA VAL A 61 -49.07 14.23 -24.59
C VAL A 61 -49.00 12.86 -25.27
N LEU A 62 -50.07 12.08 -25.29
CA LEU A 62 -50.07 10.76 -25.93
C LEU A 62 -49.90 10.89 -27.45
N VAL A 63 -50.64 11.79 -28.08
CA VAL A 63 -50.60 11.98 -29.54
C VAL A 63 -49.28 12.60 -30.01
N LEU A 64 -48.62 13.42 -29.20
CA LEU A 64 -47.39 14.10 -29.61
C LEU A 64 -46.12 13.43 -29.08
N VAL A 65 -46.10 13.04 -27.80
CA VAL A 65 -44.92 12.45 -27.16
C VAL A 65 -44.74 10.99 -27.56
N VAL A 66 -45.81 10.20 -27.72
CA VAL A 66 -45.65 8.77 -28.05
C VAL A 66 -45.05 8.58 -29.45
N PRO A 67 -45.48 9.29 -30.51
CA PRO A 67 -44.85 9.16 -31.83
C PRO A 67 -43.41 9.65 -31.85
N VAL A 68 -43.12 10.78 -31.19
CA VAL A 68 -41.75 11.30 -31.09
C VAL A 68 -40.85 10.32 -30.34
N ARG A 69 -41.36 9.69 -29.28
CA ARG A 69 -40.60 8.71 -28.49
C ARG A 69 -40.40 7.40 -29.25
N MET A 70 -41.38 6.97 -30.06
CA MET A 70 -41.25 5.82 -30.97
C MET A 70 -40.20 6.07 -32.06
N VAL A 71 -40.17 7.28 -32.63
CA VAL A 71 -39.14 7.69 -33.60
C VAL A 71 -37.75 7.72 -32.94
N TRP A 72 -37.67 8.21 -31.70
CA TRP A 72 -36.41 8.20 -30.95
C TRP A 72 -35.94 6.78 -30.62
N ASP A 73 -36.84 5.92 -30.13
CA ASP A 73 -36.49 4.53 -29.84
C ASP A 73 -36.11 3.76 -31.11
N ALA A 74 -36.77 4.02 -32.24
CA ALA A 74 -36.38 3.45 -33.54
C ALA A 74 -35.00 3.92 -34.01
N LEU A 75 -34.67 5.21 -33.82
CA LEU A 75 -33.33 5.75 -34.14
C LEU A 75 -32.25 5.17 -33.23
N VAL A 76 -32.55 4.98 -31.94
CA VAL A 76 -31.60 4.39 -30.99
C VAL A 76 -31.41 2.90 -31.29
N VAL A 77 -32.46 2.17 -31.65
CA VAL A 77 -32.36 0.77 -32.08
C VAL A 77 -31.57 0.67 -33.39
N GLY A 78 -31.84 1.54 -34.37
CA GLY A 78 -31.06 1.62 -35.62
C GLY A 78 -29.59 1.95 -35.37
N GLY A 79 -29.31 2.89 -34.47
CA GLY A 79 -27.95 3.25 -34.06
C GLY A 79 -27.22 2.14 -33.31
N ARG A 80 -27.92 1.37 -32.46
CA ARG A 80 -27.35 0.17 -31.80
C ARG A 80 -27.08 -0.93 -32.82
N PHE A 81 -28.01 -1.18 -33.74
CA PHE A 81 -27.86 -2.18 -34.78
C PHE A 81 -26.67 -1.85 -35.70
N LEU A 82 -26.50 -0.59 -36.11
CA LEU A 82 -25.36 -0.17 -36.91
C LEU A 82 -24.02 -0.34 -36.15
N ARG A 83 -24.02 -0.02 -34.84
CA ARG A 83 -22.85 -0.19 -33.98
C ARG A 83 -22.47 -1.65 -33.79
N ASP A 84 -23.43 -2.51 -33.50
CA ASP A 84 -23.17 -3.92 -33.19
C ASP A 84 -22.91 -4.76 -34.45
N THR A 85 -23.57 -4.45 -35.56
CA THR A 85 -23.44 -5.21 -36.81
C THR A 85 -22.26 -4.77 -37.67
N VAL A 86 -21.91 -3.48 -37.68
CA VAL A 86 -20.88 -2.95 -38.60
C VAL A 86 -19.62 -2.52 -37.85
N PHE A 87 -19.76 -1.65 -36.85
CA PHE A 87 -18.59 -1.09 -36.16
C PHE A 87 -17.88 -2.11 -35.26
N ARG A 88 -18.62 -3.03 -34.64
CA ARG A 88 -18.05 -4.05 -33.75
C ARG A 88 -17.22 -5.12 -34.47
N PRO A 89 -17.65 -5.72 -35.60
CA PRO A 89 -16.80 -6.67 -36.33
C PRO A 89 -15.62 -5.97 -37.01
N LEU A 90 -15.80 -4.77 -37.57
CA LEU A 90 -14.68 -3.98 -38.13
C LEU A 90 -13.65 -3.62 -37.06
N GLY A 91 -14.10 -3.18 -35.87
CA GLY A 91 -13.21 -2.89 -34.75
C GLY A 91 -12.41 -4.11 -34.29
N ARG A 92 -13.02 -5.31 -34.26
CA ARG A 92 -12.30 -6.55 -33.95
C ARG A 92 -11.30 -6.94 -35.03
N ALA A 93 -11.68 -6.84 -36.31
CA ALA A 93 -10.80 -7.16 -37.42
C ALA A 93 -9.57 -6.25 -37.45
N VAL A 94 -9.77 -4.95 -37.24
CA VAL A 94 -8.68 -3.97 -37.16
C VAL A 94 -7.76 -4.28 -35.98
N MET A 95 -8.30 -4.54 -34.78
CA MET A 95 -7.48 -4.91 -33.63
C MET A 95 -6.72 -6.22 -33.85
N TRP A 96 -7.31 -7.21 -34.51
CA TRP A 96 -6.65 -8.48 -34.81
C TRP A 96 -5.42 -8.33 -35.71
N VAL A 97 -5.38 -7.30 -36.57
CA VAL A 97 -4.24 -7.02 -37.45
C VAL A 97 -3.26 -6.04 -36.79
N LEU A 98 -3.75 -4.97 -36.16
CA LEU A 98 -2.87 -3.96 -35.56
C LEU A 98 -2.08 -4.48 -34.36
N VAL A 99 -2.67 -5.36 -33.56
CA VAL A 99 -2.03 -5.88 -32.35
C VAL A 99 -0.80 -6.75 -32.64
N PRO A 100 -0.81 -7.74 -33.56
CA PRO A 100 0.38 -8.50 -33.90
C PRO A 100 1.43 -7.65 -34.62
N VAL A 101 1.01 -6.74 -35.50
CA VAL A 101 1.94 -5.82 -36.19
C VAL A 101 2.62 -4.89 -35.19
N GLY A 102 1.87 -4.31 -34.25
CA GLY A 102 2.44 -3.47 -33.18
C GLY A 102 3.43 -4.23 -32.30
N ARG A 103 3.16 -5.50 -31.98
CA ARG A 103 4.09 -6.35 -31.22
C ARG A 103 5.37 -6.67 -32.01
N ALA A 104 5.24 -6.98 -33.30
CA ALA A 104 6.40 -7.25 -34.15
C ALA A 104 7.29 -6.01 -34.30
N VAL A 105 6.70 -4.82 -34.47
CA VAL A 105 7.46 -3.57 -34.51
C VAL A 105 8.14 -3.29 -33.18
N ALA A 106 7.44 -3.50 -32.05
CA ALA A 106 8.02 -3.29 -30.73
C ALA A 106 9.22 -4.21 -30.45
N THR A 107 9.14 -5.49 -30.83
CA THR A 107 10.26 -6.44 -30.63
C THR A 107 11.45 -6.10 -31.50
N VAL A 108 11.23 -5.65 -32.75
CA VAL A 108 12.30 -5.21 -33.64
C VAL A 108 12.97 -3.96 -33.09
N VAL A 109 12.19 -2.97 -32.64
CA VAL A 109 12.72 -1.74 -32.03
C VAL A 109 13.51 -2.05 -30.75
N GLU A 110 13.01 -2.95 -29.90
CA GLU A 110 13.71 -3.38 -28.69
C GLU A 110 15.03 -4.10 -29.00
N TRP A 111 15.04 -4.99 -30.00
CA TRP A 111 16.25 -5.66 -30.46
C TRP A 111 17.27 -4.68 -31.02
N LEU A 112 16.83 -3.72 -31.85
CA LEU A 112 17.69 -2.70 -32.41
C LEU A 112 18.29 -1.81 -31.31
N ALA A 113 17.49 -1.43 -30.32
CA ALA A 113 17.95 -0.67 -29.17
C ALA A 113 18.98 -1.46 -28.34
N LYS A 114 18.75 -2.75 -28.08
CA LYS A 114 19.74 -3.62 -27.40
C LYS A 114 21.03 -3.74 -28.19
N LEU A 115 20.94 -3.88 -29.50
CA LEU A 115 22.10 -4.05 -30.38
C LEU A 115 22.93 -2.76 -30.51
N VAL A 116 22.28 -1.60 -30.60
CA VAL A 116 22.98 -0.31 -30.74
C VAL A 116 23.47 0.24 -29.40
N PHE A 117 22.72 0.03 -28.31
CA PHE A 117 23.03 0.64 -27.02
C PHE A 117 23.75 -0.31 -26.07
N VAL A 118 23.21 -1.52 -25.89
CA VAL A 118 23.69 -2.45 -24.85
C VAL A 118 24.97 -3.15 -25.30
N TRP A 119 25.03 -3.65 -26.53
CA TRP A 119 26.18 -4.42 -27.01
C TRP A 119 27.49 -3.61 -27.08
N PRO A 120 27.52 -2.37 -27.62
CA PRO A 120 28.71 -1.54 -27.60
C PRO A 120 29.17 -1.17 -26.19
N TRP A 121 28.23 -0.90 -25.29
CA TRP A 121 28.54 -0.60 -23.89
C TRP A 121 29.10 -1.81 -23.14
N VAL A 122 28.53 -3.01 -23.38
CA VAL A 122 29.04 -4.27 -22.82
C VAL A 122 30.43 -4.58 -23.40
N GLY A 123 30.64 -4.34 -24.69
CA GLY A 123 31.95 -4.44 -25.33
C GLY A 123 32.96 -3.49 -24.68
N LEU A 124 32.61 -2.22 -24.55
CA LEU A 124 33.46 -1.21 -23.89
C LEU A 124 33.80 -1.61 -22.45
N TRP A 125 32.82 -2.10 -21.69
CA TRP A 125 33.06 -2.53 -20.32
C TRP A 125 34.01 -3.73 -20.25
N ARG A 126 33.78 -4.75 -21.09
CA ARG A 126 34.56 -5.98 -21.07
C ARG A 126 35.97 -5.83 -21.65
N TYR A 127 36.13 -4.98 -22.67
CA TYR A 127 37.41 -4.78 -23.35
C TYR A 127 38.23 -3.60 -22.84
N VAL A 128 37.63 -2.61 -22.18
CA VAL A 128 38.36 -1.42 -21.68
C VAL A 128 38.32 -1.35 -20.16
N VAL A 129 37.13 -1.40 -19.55
CA VAL A 129 37.00 -1.18 -18.10
C VAL A 129 37.59 -2.33 -17.28
N VAL A 130 37.31 -3.57 -17.68
CA VAL A 130 37.83 -4.76 -17.00
C VAL A 130 39.36 -4.83 -17.02
N PRO A 131 40.07 -4.68 -18.17
CA PRO A 131 41.53 -4.71 -18.17
C PRO A 131 42.15 -3.52 -17.44
N VAL A 132 41.57 -2.32 -17.54
CA VAL A 132 42.04 -1.14 -16.80
C VAL A 132 41.89 -1.36 -15.29
N GLY A 133 40.76 -1.89 -14.83
CA GLY A 133 40.55 -2.22 -13.42
C GLY A 133 41.52 -3.29 -12.92
N ARG A 134 41.83 -4.29 -13.75
CA ARG A 134 42.82 -5.33 -13.41
C ARG A 134 44.23 -4.77 -13.30
N GLY A 135 44.60 -3.84 -14.19
CA GLY A 135 45.87 -3.12 -14.14
C GLY A 135 45.99 -2.23 -12.89
N LEU A 136 44.93 -1.48 -12.56
CA LEU A 136 44.90 -0.65 -11.34
C LEU A 136 44.95 -1.50 -10.07
N GLY A 137 44.24 -2.63 -10.03
CA GLY A 137 44.27 -3.55 -8.90
C GLY A 137 45.65 -4.17 -8.68
N TRP A 138 46.33 -4.55 -9.76
CA TRP A 138 47.71 -5.02 -9.69
C TRP A 138 48.67 -3.93 -9.17
N LEU A 139 48.54 -2.71 -9.66
CA LEU A 139 49.34 -1.57 -9.21
C LEU A 139 49.14 -1.29 -7.72
N GLY A 140 47.88 -1.29 -7.25
CA GLY A 140 47.57 -1.12 -5.84
C GLY A 140 48.13 -2.25 -4.98
N HIS A 141 48.05 -3.49 -5.46
CA HIS A 141 48.59 -4.65 -4.73
C HIS A 141 50.12 -4.57 -4.59
N VAL A 142 50.83 -4.26 -5.67
CA VAL A 142 52.29 -4.11 -5.66
C VAL A 142 52.71 -2.90 -4.82
N LEU A 143 52.00 -1.78 -4.91
CA LEU A 143 52.38 -0.54 -4.23
C LEU A 143 52.06 -0.55 -2.72
N PHE A 144 50.99 -1.21 -2.30
CA PHE A 144 50.56 -1.15 -0.89
C PHE A 144 50.76 -2.47 -0.15
N VAL A 145 50.45 -3.59 -0.77
CA VAL A 145 50.50 -4.90 -0.08
C VAL A 145 51.92 -5.41 0.02
N VAL A 146 52.74 -5.27 -1.03
CA VAL A 146 54.14 -5.72 -0.97
C VAL A 146 54.94 -4.95 0.10
N PRO A 147 54.85 -3.60 0.21
CA PRO A 147 55.52 -2.89 1.29
C PRO A 147 54.92 -3.18 2.67
N GLY A 148 53.60 -3.35 2.75
CA GLY A 148 52.92 -3.71 4.01
C GLY A 148 53.34 -5.09 4.54
N VAL A 149 53.47 -6.07 3.66
CA VAL A 149 53.95 -7.42 4.00
C VAL A 149 55.43 -7.39 4.40
N TRP A 150 56.25 -6.59 3.70
CA TRP A 150 57.65 -6.41 4.07
C TRP A 150 57.78 -5.78 5.47
N LEU A 151 57.00 -4.74 5.76
CA LEU A 151 56.98 -4.08 7.08
C LEU A 151 56.52 -5.03 8.19
N TYR A 152 55.47 -5.83 7.92
CA TYR A 152 55.00 -6.85 8.85
C TYR A 152 56.07 -7.90 9.15
N ALA A 153 56.73 -8.43 8.11
CA ALA A 153 57.76 -9.46 8.22
C ALA A 153 59.04 -8.94 8.91
N ARG A 154 59.44 -7.71 8.60
CA ARG A 154 60.71 -7.14 9.09
C ARG A 154 60.61 -6.55 10.50
N VAL A 155 59.44 -6.01 10.87
CA VAL A 155 59.27 -5.25 12.13
C VAL A 155 58.37 -5.99 13.11
N LEU A 156 57.22 -6.50 12.67
CA LEU A 156 56.21 -7.04 13.57
C LEU A 156 56.54 -8.47 14.03
N THR A 157 57.13 -9.27 13.16
CA THR A 157 57.54 -10.65 13.46
C THR A 157 58.64 -10.74 14.54
N PRO A 158 59.73 -9.94 14.50
CA PRO A 158 60.73 -9.96 15.58
C PRO A 158 60.20 -9.39 16.89
N LEU A 159 59.31 -8.38 16.84
CA LEU A 159 58.66 -7.84 18.04
C LEU A 159 57.77 -8.88 18.74
N GLY A 160 56.99 -9.65 17.97
CA GLY A 160 56.16 -10.73 18.51
C GLY A 160 56.97 -11.85 19.16
N HIS A 161 58.11 -12.23 18.57
CA HIS A 161 59.00 -13.24 19.13
C HIS A 161 59.71 -12.74 20.40
N GLY A 162 60.12 -11.46 20.44
CA GLY A 162 60.73 -10.85 21.64
C GLY A 162 59.78 -10.83 22.83
N ILE A 163 58.51 -10.45 22.61
CA ILE A 163 57.50 -10.39 23.68
C ILE A 163 57.18 -11.79 24.22
N MET A 164 57.05 -12.80 23.35
CA MET A 164 56.76 -14.16 23.81
C MET A 164 57.93 -14.85 24.49
N ALA A 165 59.18 -14.51 24.15
CA ALA A 165 60.34 -14.97 24.88
C ALA A 165 60.36 -14.40 26.32
N ALA A 166 60.04 -13.11 26.47
CA ALA A 166 59.98 -12.45 27.78
C ALA A 166 58.87 -13.03 28.68
N LEU A 167 57.67 -13.26 28.14
CA LEU A 167 56.55 -13.85 28.89
C LEU A 167 56.83 -15.29 29.34
N ARG A 168 57.52 -16.09 28.52
CA ARG A 168 57.92 -17.45 28.90
C ARG A 168 58.96 -17.46 30.02
N GLY A 169 59.92 -16.54 30.00
CA GLY A 169 60.89 -16.37 31.09
C GLY A 169 60.20 -16.14 32.44
N ILE A 170 59.21 -15.25 32.48
CA ILE A 170 58.46 -14.93 33.70
C ILE A 170 57.63 -16.13 34.19
N GLY A 171 56.94 -16.85 33.28
CA GLY A 171 56.13 -18.01 33.64
C GLY A 171 56.94 -19.16 34.23
N THR A 172 58.13 -19.42 33.69
CA THR A 172 59.02 -20.47 34.23
C THR A 172 59.56 -20.13 35.62
N GLY A 173 59.86 -18.85 35.88
CA GLY A 173 60.26 -18.37 37.21
C GLY A 173 59.17 -18.58 38.27
N CYS A 174 57.93 -18.16 37.97
CA CYS A 174 56.81 -18.32 38.91
C CYS A 174 56.48 -19.79 39.21
N ALA A 175 56.55 -20.66 38.21
CA ALA A 175 56.27 -22.09 38.38
C ALA A 175 57.32 -22.79 39.25
N TRP A 176 58.61 -22.44 39.08
CA TRP A 176 59.67 -22.96 39.93
C TRP A 176 59.51 -22.50 41.39
N LEU A 177 59.21 -21.21 41.58
CA LEU A 177 59.04 -20.61 42.91
C LEU A 177 57.86 -21.24 43.67
N TRP A 178 56.72 -21.45 43.00
CA TRP A 178 55.57 -22.16 43.59
C TRP A 178 55.92 -23.60 44.01
N ARG A 179 56.65 -24.32 43.15
CA ARG A 179 56.98 -25.73 43.39
C ARG A 179 57.92 -25.90 44.57
N VAL A 180 58.95 -25.05 44.67
CA VAL A 180 59.91 -25.09 45.78
C VAL A 180 59.29 -24.58 47.07
N LEU A 181 58.54 -23.47 47.02
CA LEU A 181 58.05 -22.81 48.22
C LEU A 181 56.80 -23.46 48.83
N VAL A 182 55.93 -24.07 48.01
CA VAL A 182 54.64 -24.59 48.47
C VAL A 182 54.60 -26.11 48.43
N VAL A 183 54.97 -26.71 47.29
CA VAL A 183 54.76 -28.15 47.06
C VAL A 183 55.73 -29.00 47.86
N VAL A 184 57.01 -28.60 47.92
CA VAL A 184 58.05 -29.33 48.68
C VAL A 184 57.77 -29.34 50.19
N PRO A 185 57.49 -28.20 50.87
CA PRO A 185 57.18 -28.22 52.29
C PRO A 185 55.82 -28.89 52.60
N ALA A 186 54.81 -28.72 51.74
CA ALA A 186 53.52 -29.39 51.93
C ALA A 186 53.62 -30.93 51.79
N GLY A 187 54.42 -31.41 50.83
CA GLY A 187 54.68 -32.85 50.64
C GLY A 187 55.44 -33.46 51.82
N TRP A 188 56.40 -32.73 52.39
CA TRP A 188 57.10 -33.14 53.60
C TRP A 188 56.15 -33.24 54.81
N LEU A 189 55.27 -32.25 54.99
CA LEU A 189 54.28 -32.24 56.07
C LEU A 189 53.28 -33.41 55.95
N TYR A 190 52.81 -33.71 54.74
CA TYR A 190 51.93 -34.84 54.46
C TYR A 190 52.60 -36.19 54.80
N ALA A 191 53.85 -36.37 54.39
CA ALA A 191 54.59 -37.61 54.60
C ALA A 191 54.95 -37.84 56.08
N ARG A 192 55.26 -36.78 56.83
CA ARG A 192 55.70 -36.89 58.22
C ARG A 192 54.56 -36.96 59.23
N VAL A 193 53.41 -36.34 58.94
CA VAL A 193 52.30 -36.21 59.91
C VAL A 193 51.07 -37.01 59.50
N LEU A 194 50.67 -36.98 58.24
CA LEU A 194 49.40 -37.59 57.82
C LEU A 194 49.53 -39.11 57.58
N ALA A 195 50.67 -39.55 57.04
CA ALA A 195 50.94 -40.96 56.80
C ALA A 195 51.04 -41.84 58.08
N PRO A 196 51.59 -41.40 59.23
CA PRO A 196 51.55 -42.19 60.47
C PRO A 196 50.16 -42.20 61.11
N ILE A 197 49.40 -41.10 61.04
CA ILE A 197 48.04 -41.02 61.59
C ILE A 197 47.09 -41.96 60.84
N GLY A 198 47.16 -41.99 59.50
CA GLY A 198 46.35 -42.89 58.69
C GLY A 198 46.62 -44.38 58.96
N ARG A 199 47.89 -44.74 59.20
CA ARG A 199 48.26 -46.12 59.59
C ARG A 199 47.80 -46.48 61.00
N GLY A 200 47.82 -45.54 61.94
CA GLY A 200 47.30 -45.74 63.30
C GLY A 200 45.79 -46.02 63.32
N ILE A 201 45.01 -45.23 62.58
CA ILE A 201 43.55 -45.39 62.50
C ILE A 201 43.18 -46.73 61.83
N ALA A 202 43.87 -47.09 60.74
CA ALA A 202 43.63 -48.36 60.06
C ALA A 202 43.89 -49.57 60.98
N TRP A 203 44.90 -49.49 61.84
CA TRP A 203 45.21 -50.55 62.81
C TRP A 203 44.10 -50.74 63.85
N VAL A 204 43.55 -49.64 64.38
CA VAL A 204 42.45 -49.67 65.36
C VAL A 204 41.18 -50.23 64.74
N VAL A 205 40.81 -49.80 63.53
CA VAL A 205 39.62 -50.30 62.81
C VAL A 205 39.74 -51.80 62.55
N ARG A 206 40.93 -52.29 62.15
CA ARG A 206 41.15 -53.72 61.93
C ARG A 206 41.04 -54.54 63.21
N GLY A 207 41.50 -54.00 64.34
CA GLY A 207 41.36 -54.62 65.66
C GLY A 207 39.90 -54.75 66.10
N VAL A 208 39.10 -53.70 65.90
CA VAL A 208 37.66 -53.72 66.24
C VAL A 208 36.90 -54.70 65.33
N ALA A 209 37.17 -54.69 64.02
CA ALA A 209 36.53 -55.61 63.09
C ALA A 209 36.84 -57.09 63.40
N ALA A 210 38.08 -57.40 63.79
CA ALA A 210 38.46 -58.74 64.22
C ALA A 210 37.74 -59.17 65.51
N GLY A 211 37.57 -58.24 66.47
CA GLY A 211 36.80 -58.49 67.69
C GLY A 211 35.33 -58.78 67.41
N VAL A 212 34.70 -57.99 66.53
CA VAL A 212 33.30 -58.20 66.12
C VAL A 212 33.12 -59.53 65.39
N ALA A 213 34.05 -59.87 64.48
CA ALA A 213 34.01 -61.14 63.76
C ALA A 213 34.14 -62.35 64.71
N TRP A 214 34.99 -62.24 65.73
CA TRP A 214 35.17 -63.29 66.73
C TRP A 214 33.91 -63.50 67.58
N VAL A 215 33.26 -62.40 68.01
CA VAL A 215 31.99 -62.46 68.75
C VAL A 215 30.88 -63.04 67.87
N ALA A 216 30.79 -62.62 66.59
CA ALA A 216 29.82 -63.15 65.65
C ALA A 216 29.99 -64.66 65.45
N LEU A 217 31.23 -65.17 65.33
CA LEU A 217 31.50 -66.60 65.21
C LEU A 217 31.08 -67.39 66.46
N ARG A 218 31.30 -66.83 67.66
CA ARG A 218 30.89 -67.46 68.93
C ARG A 218 29.38 -67.51 69.09
N VAL A 219 28.69 -66.44 68.67
CA VAL A 219 27.22 -66.40 68.63
C VAL A 219 26.69 -67.44 67.63
N TRP A 220 27.31 -67.54 66.44
CA TRP A 220 26.91 -68.51 65.42
C TRP A 220 27.13 -69.96 65.86
N ALA A 221 28.25 -70.24 66.54
CA ALA A 221 28.52 -71.56 67.12
C ALA A 221 27.51 -71.95 68.21
N GLY A 222 27.06 -70.98 69.02
CA GLY A 222 25.99 -71.19 70.00
C GLY A 222 24.64 -71.52 69.35
N ILE A 223 24.31 -70.85 68.24
CA ILE A 223 23.07 -71.07 67.47
C ILE A 223 23.10 -72.45 66.78
N ALA A 224 24.24 -72.87 66.23
CA ALA A 224 24.40 -74.19 65.61
C ALA A 224 24.29 -75.35 66.62
N GLY A 225 24.80 -75.17 67.84
CA GLY A 225 24.68 -76.16 68.92
C GLY A 225 23.24 -76.34 69.42
N ALA A 226 22.45 -75.26 69.46
CA ALA A 226 21.04 -75.31 69.84
C ALA A 226 20.18 -76.08 68.81
N GLY A 227 20.52 -76.02 67.53
CA GLY A 227 19.81 -76.76 66.47
C GLY A 227 19.96 -78.29 66.56
N LEU A 228 21.11 -78.77 67.03
CA LEU A 228 21.37 -80.20 67.22
C LEU A 228 20.68 -80.79 68.46
N GLY A 229 20.53 -80.00 69.53
CA GLY A 229 19.83 -80.43 70.75
C GLY A 229 18.30 -80.49 70.62
N VAL A 230 17.72 -79.63 69.78
CA VAL A 230 16.25 -79.54 69.59
C VAL A 230 15.72 -80.65 68.68
N TRP A 231 16.50 -81.12 67.69
CA TRP A 231 16.08 -82.19 66.79
C TRP A 231 15.91 -83.56 67.48
N ALA A 232 16.67 -83.79 68.57
CA ALA A 232 16.55 -84.99 69.40
C ALA A 232 15.32 -84.99 70.35
N GLY A 233 14.78 -83.82 70.68
CA GLY A 233 13.58 -83.69 71.53
C GLY A 233 12.25 -83.67 70.76
N VAL A 234 12.27 -83.30 69.48
CA VAL A 234 11.06 -83.14 68.65
C VAL A 234 10.40 -84.48 68.29
N THR A 235 11.15 -85.58 68.21
CA THR A 235 10.59 -86.91 67.90
C THR A 235 9.73 -87.49 69.03
N TRP A 236 9.92 -87.03 70.27
CA TRP A 236 9.31 -87.64 71.46
C TRP A 236 8.02 -86.93 71.93
N VAL A 237 7.81 -85.67 71.51
CA VAL A 237 6.67 -84.82 71.96
C VAL A 237 5.52 -84.79 70.94
N PHE A 238 5.77 -85.13 69.67
CA PHE A 238 4.77 -85.09 68.58
C PHE A 238 3.54 -85.98 68.82
N SER A 239 3.64 -87.03 69.67
CA SER A 239 2.49 -87.87 70.03
C SER A 239 1.53 -87.24 71.04
N GLY A 240 1.93 -86.22 71.80
CA GLY A 240 1.11 -85.66 72.89
C GLY A 240 0.26 -84.44 72.53
N VAL A 241 0.56 -83.75 71.44
CA VAL A 241 0.05 -82.39 71.18
C VAL A 241 -1.17 -82.35 70.23
N TRP A 242 -1.48 -83.45 69.53
CA TRP A 242 -2.56 -83.49 68.52
C TRP A 242 -3.97 -83.25 69.07
N ALA A 243 -4.19 -83.44 70.37
CA ALA A 243 -5.47 -83.16 71.03
C ALA A 243 -5.74 -81.65 71.27
N GLY A 244 -4.72 -80.79 71.20
CA GLY A 244 -4.84 -79.36 71.56
C GLY A 244 -5.10 -78.38 70.40
N VAL A 245 -4.92 -78.78 69.14
CA VAL A 245 -4.75 -77.80 68.05
C VAL A 245 -6.06 -77.35 67.38
N THR A 246 -7.16 -78.09 67.52
CA THR A 246 -8.47 -77.70 66.94
C THR A 246 -8.98 -76.34 67.46
N TRP A 247 -8.49 -75.88 68.60
CA TRP A 247 -8.84 -74.59 69.21
C TRP A 247 -8.11 -73.38 68.56
N VAL A 248 -7.00 -73.61 67.85
CA VAL A 248 -6.13 -72.56 67.27
C VAL A 248 -6.62 -72.04 65.91
N CYS A 249 -7.43 -72.81 65.18
CA CYS A 249 -7.91 -72.45 63.83
C CYS A 249 -8.68 -71.11 63.75
N ARG A 250 -9.17 -70.59 64.88
CA ARG A 250 -9.90 -69.30 64.93
C ARG A 250 -8.98 -68.06 64.98
N GLY A 251 -7.71 -68.21 65.38
CA GLY A 251 -6.73 -67.11 65.40
C GLY A 251 -6.04 -66.84 64.06
N VAL A 252 -6.08 -67.81 63.13
CA VAL A 252 -5.32 -67.78 61.87
C VAL A 252 -5.88 -66.76 60.86
N TRP A 253 -7.19 -66.50 60.86
CA TRP A 253 -7.82 -65.61 59.87
C TRP A 253 -7.49 -64.12 60.02
N ALA A 254 -7.06 -63.67 61.21
CA ALA A 254 -6.67 -62.28 61.44
C ALA A 254 -5.25 -61.96 60.91
N GLY A 255 -4.36 -62.94 60.85
CA GLY A 255 -2.98 -62.77 60.36
C GLY A 255 -2.88 -62.64 58.84
N VAL A 256 -3.73 -63.35 58.10
CA VAL A 256 -3.71 -63.39 56.62
C VAL A 256 -4.05 -62.02 56.00
N ALA A 257 -4.98 -61.28 56.60
CA ALA A 257 -5.40 -59.96 56.11
C ALA A 257 -4.36 -58.83 56.37
N TRP A 258 -3.36 -59.05 57.22
CA TRP A 258 -2.33 -58.06 57.56
C TRP A 258 -1.10 -58.17 56.65
N VAL A 259 -0.69 -59.40 56.31
CA VAL A 259 0.41 -59.68 55.39
C VAL A 259 0.08 -59.23 53.96
N GLY A 260 -1.17 -59.42 53.50
CA GLY A 260 -1.60 -58.98 52.17
C GLY A 260 -1.53 -57.45 51.96
N ARG A 261 -1.79 -56.66 53.01
CA ARG A 261 -1.69 -55.19 52.95
C ARG A 261 -0.25 -54.69 52.96
N GLY A 262 0.64 -55.32 53.72
CA GLY A 262 2.06 -54.98 53.76
C GLY A 262 2.78 -55.21 52.42
N VAL A 263 2.46 -56.33 51.76
CA VAL A 263 3.05 -56.66 50.44
C VAL A 263 2.56 -55.70 49.35
N TRP A 264 1.27 -55.32 49.34
CA TRP A 264 0.72 -54.39 48.36
C TRP A 264 1.29 -52.97 48.48
N ILE A 265 1.46 -52.48 49.71
CA ILE A 265 2.10 -51.19 49.97
C ILE A 265 3.56 -51.23 49.50
N GLY A 266 4.31 -52.28 49.83
CA GLY A 266 5.69 -52.45 49.36
C GLY A 266 5.81 -52.41 47.83
N LEU A 267 4.94 -53.13 47.12
CA LEU A 267 4.93 -53.17 45.65
C LEU A 267 4.57 -51.81 45.04
N ALA A 268 3.62 -51.09 45.65
CA ALA A 268 3.22 -49.75 45.21
C ALA A 268 4.33 -48.71 45.38
N TRP A 269 5.16 -48.81 46.43
CA TRP A 269 6.30 -47.92 46.65
C TRP A 269 7.45 -48.19 45.68
N VAL A 270 7.75 -49.46 45.38
CA VAL A 270 8.74 -49.84 44.37
C VAL A 270 8.28 -49.37 42.98
N GLY A 271 7.02 -49.59 42.62
CA GLY A 271 6.45 -49.11 41.36
C GLY A 271 6.53 -47.59 41.22
N ARG A 272 6.23 -46.85 42.30
CA ARG A 272 6.29 -45.38 42.31
C ARG A 272 7.72 -44.86 42.21
N GLY A 273 8.69 -45.51 42.86
CA GLY A 273 10.11 -45.18 42.76
C GLY A 273 10.67 -45.40 41.36
N VAL A 274 10.31 -46.51 40.71
CA VAL A 274 10.70 -46.81 39.32
C VAL A 274 10.07 -45.81 38.35
N TRP A 275 8.81 -45.45 38.54
CA TRP A 275 8.11 -44.47 37.68
C TRP A 275 8.73 -43.07 37.78
N ILE A 276 9.03 -42.62 39.00
CA ILE A 276 9.73 -41.34 39.24
C ILE A 276 11.10 -41.38 38.58
N GLY A 277 11.87 -42.48 38.73
CA GLY A 277 13.15 -42.66 38.04
C GLY A 277 13.03 -42.53 36.52
N LEU A 278 12.00 -43.14 35.91
CA LEU A 278 11.77 -43.07 34.47
C LEU A 278 11.46 -41.66 33.99
N VAL A 279 10.66 -40.89 34.74
CA VAL A 279 10.31 -39.49 34.42
C VAL A 279 11.54 -38.59 34.50
N TRP A 280 12.39 -38.78 35.52
CA TRP A 280 13.60 -37.98 35.67
C TRP A 280 14.62 -38.27 34.56
N VAL A 281 14.78 -39.54 34.17
CA VAL A 281 15.64 -39.91 33.05
C VAL A 281 15.08 -39.39 31.73
N GLY A 282 13.77 -39.53 31.49
CA GLY A 282 13.10 -38.99 30.30
C GLY A 282 13.19 -37.47 30.22
N GLY A 283 12.97 -36.79 31.35
CA GLY A 283 13.08 -35.33 31.47
C GLY A 283 14.51 -34.82 31.27
N GLY A 284 15.51 -35.52 31.80
CA GLY A 284 16.93 -35.22 31.57
C GLY A 284 17.33 -35.37 30.10
N LEU A 285 16.86 -36.41 29.43
CA LEU A 285 17.10 -36.62 28.00
C LEU A 285 16.44 -35.53 27.15
N TRP A 286 15.21 -35.15 27.49
CA TRP A 286 14.46 -34.10 26.78
C TRP A 286 15.07 -32.71 27.00
N ALA A 287 15.54 -32.42 28.22
CA ALA A 287 16.28 -31.20 28.55
C ALA A 287 17.60 -31.13 27.78
N GLY A 288 18.30 -32.26 27.62
CA GLY A 288 19.50 -32.36 26.79
C GLY A 288 19.23 -32.07 25.32
N LEU A 289 18.19 -32.69 24.75
CA LEU A 289 17.83 -32.51 23.34
C LEU A 289 17.40 -31.07 23.02
N THR A 290 16.64 -30.44 23.92
CA THR A 290 16.23 -29.03 23.76
C THR A 290 17.40 -28.06 23.90
N TRP A 291 18.36 -28.34 24.78
CA TRP A 291 19.59 -27.55 24.88
C TRP A 291 20.44 -27.62 23.62
N VAL A 292 20.63 -28.82 23.07
CA VAL A 292 21.37 -29.01 21.81
C VAL A 292 20.65 -28.32 20.66
N GLY A 293 19.33 -28.50 20.54
CA GLY A 293 18.53 -27.84 19.51
C GLY A 293 18.59 -26.31 19.60
N ARG A 294 18.56 -25.75 20.81
CA ARG A 294 18.66 -24.31 21.06
C ARG A 294 20.07 -23.76 20.78
N GLY A 295 21.12 -24.53 21.07
CA GLY A 295 22.49 -24.19 20.71
C GLY A 295 22.71 -24.13 19.20
N ILE A 296 22.18 -25.12 18.46
CA ILE A 296 22.24 -25.15 16.99
C ILE A 296 21.45 -23.97 16.41
N TRP A 297 20.24 -23.72 16.90
CA TRP A 297 19.41 -22.60 16.44
C TRP A 297 20.06 -21.25 16.72
N ALA A 298 20.67 -21.07 17.89
CA ALA A 298 21.43 -19.86 18.21
C ALA A 298 22.61 -19.67 17.25
N GLY A 299 23.34 -20.75 16.93
CA GLY A 299 24.41 -20.72 15.92
C GLY A 299 23.91 -20.31 14.53
N VAL A 300 22.82 -20.91 14.05
CA VAL A 300 22.21 -20.58 12.76
C VAL A 300 21.72 -19.13 12.73
N ALA A 301 21.06 -18.67 13.79
CA ALA A 301 20.59 -17.30 13.91
C ALA A 301 21.76 -16.31 13.91
N TRP A 302 22.86 -16.63 14.59
CA TRP A 302 24.06 -15.79 14.61
C TRP A 302 24.71 -15.70 13.22
N ILE A 303 24.82 -16.83 12.51
CA ILE A 303 25.32 -16.88 11.13
C ILE A 303 24.42 -16.06 10.21
N ALA A 304 23.09 -16.21 10.30
CA ALA A 304 22.15 -15.42 9.51
C ALA A 304 22.27 -13.92 9.79
N MET A 305 22.49 -13.54 11.06
CA MET A 305 22.68 -12.14 11.46
C MET A 305 23.98 -11.55 10.89
N VAL A 306 25.08 -12.32 10.94
CA VAL A 306 26.37 -11.90 10.36
C VAL A 306 26.29 -11.80 8.84
N VAL A 307 25.69 -12.79 8.18
CA VAL A 307 25.49 -12.77 6.72
C VAL A 307 24.60 -11.60 6.34
N GLY A 308 23.50 -11.35 7.05
CA GLY A 308 22.64 -10.19 6.82
C GLY A 308 23.34 -8.86 7.05
N ALA A 309 24.17 -8.75 8.09
CA ALA A 309 24.95 -7.56 8.37
C ALA A 309 26.02 -7.29 7.30
N LEU A 310 26.72 -8.35 6.84
CA LEU A 310 27.69 -8.27 5.75
C LEU A 310 27.01 -7.89 4.43
N LEU A 311 25.88 -8.53 4.10
CA LEU A 311 25.12 -8.20 2.90
C LEU A 311 24.65 -6.74 2.93
N ARG A 312 24.15 -6.28 4.08
CA ARG A 312 23.77 -4.87 4.28
C ARG A 312 24.98 -3.95 4.11
N TRP A 313 26.12 -4.28 4.68
CA TRP A 313 27.34 -3.47 4.51
C TRP A 313 27.82 -3.45 3.06
N VAL A 314 27.82 -4.59 2.37
CA VAL A 314 28.29 -4.72 0.98
C VAL A 314 27.36 -4.06 -0.02
N PHE A 315 26.04 -4.06 0.22
CA PHE A 315 25.09 -3.49 -0.74
C PHE A 315 24.60 -2.09 -0.35
N VAL A 316 24.22 -1.89 0.90
CA VAL A 316 23.59 -0.63 1.33
C VAL A 316 24.63 0.47 1.48
N VAL A 317 25.82 0.19 2.01
CA VAL A 317 26.84 1.23 2.18
C VAL A 317 27.34 1.77 0.83
N PRO A 318 27.68 0.92 -0.17
CA PRO A 318 28.04 1.42 -1.50
C PRO A 318 26.88 2.09 -2.22
N ALA A 319 25.65 1.58 -2.09
CA ALA A 319 24.48 2.22 -2.70
C ALA A 319 24.20 3.61 -2.11
N VAL A 320 24.30 3.77 -0.78
CA VAL A 320 24.13 5.06 -0.10
C VAL A 320 25.28 6.00 -0.41
N ALA A 321 26.51 5.49 -0.48
CA ALA A 321 27.67 6.26 -0.90
C ALA A 321 27.50 6.76 -2.34
N LEU A 322 27.09 5.89 -3.28
CA LEU A 322 26.79 6.26 -4.65
C LEU A 322 25.67 7.31 -4.72
N TRP A 323 24.63 7.16 -3.92
CA TRP A 323 23.54 8.13 -3.86
C TRP A 323 24.03 9.50 -3.36
N ARG A 324 24.76 9.56 -2.24
CA ARG A 324 25.26 10.83 -1.67
C ARG A 324 26.35 11.48 -2.51
N TRP A 325 27.26 10.71 -3.10
CA TRP A 325 28.44 11.23 -3.78
C TRP A 325 28.26 11.40 -5.28
N VAL A 326 27.29 10.72 -5.90
CA VAL A 326 27.04 10.83 -7.35
C VAL A 326 25.67 11.44 -7.60
N PHE A 327 24.60 10.84 -7.08
CA PHE A 327 23.25 11.30 -7.42
C PHE A 327 22.91 12.67 -6.84
N VAL A 328 23.32 12.98 -5.60
CA VAL A 328 23.09 14.31 -5.01
C VAL A 328 23.84 15.42 -5.77
N PRO A 329 25.15 15.32 -6.07
CA PRO A 329 25.84 16.36 -6.84
C PRO A 329 25.37 16.42 -8.29
N VAL A 330 25.07 15.28 -8.94
CA VAL A 330 24.48 15.25 -10.28
C VAL A 330 23.11 15.91 -10.27
N GLY A 331 22.27 15.66 -9.27
CA GLY A 331 20.97 16.31 -9.09
C GLY A 331 21.09 17.82 -8.93
N ARG A 332 22.09 18.29 -8.15
CA ARG A 332 22.39 19.74 -8.07
C ARG A 332 22.85 20.31 -9.40
N ALA A 333 23.74 19.63 -10.12
CA ALA A 333 24.22 20.07 -11.42
C ALA A 333 23.07 20.16 -12.43
N ILE A 334 22.21 19.15 -12.48
CA ILE A 334 21.00 19.15 -13.31
C ILE A 334 20.06 20.29 -12.92
N ALA A 335 19.85 20.54 -11.62
CA ALA A 335 19.00 21.64 -11.17
C ALA A 335 19.54 23.01 -11.59
N VAL A 336 20.86 23.21 -11.55
CA VAL A 336 21.50 24.45 -12.05
C VAL A 336 21.30 24.56 -13.56
N VAL A 337 21.58 23.49 -14.32
CA VAL A 337 21.40 23.48 -15.78
C VAL A 337 19.93 23.73 -16.15
N ALA A 338 18.98 23.11 -15.47
CA ALA A 338 17.55 23.32 -15.70
C ALA A 338 17.13 24.76 -15.39
N ARG A 339 17.71 25.38 -14.36
CA ARG A 339 17.46 26.79 -14.02
C ARG A 339 18.03 27.73 -15.09
N GLU A 340 19.21 27.43 -15.62
CA GLU A 340 19.83 28.20 -16.70
C GLU A 340 19.07 28.04 -18.02
N ILE A 341 18.61 26.83 -18.32
CA ILE A 341 17.73 26.58 -19.45
C ILE A 341 16.40 27.32 -19.28
N GLY A 342 15.81 27.31 -18.07
CA GLY A 342 14.57 28.02 -17.78
C GLY A 342 14.71 29.53 -17.96
N THR A 343 15.83 30.12 -17.53
CA THR A 343 16.09 31.55 -17.75
C THR A 343 16.36 31.87 -19.23
N ALA A 344 17.08 31.02 -19.96
CA ALA A 344 17.29 31.17 -21.40
C ALA A 344 15.98 31.07 -22.19
N ILE A 345 15.12 30.10 -21.86
CA ILE A 345 13.78 29.96 -22.44
C ILE A 345 12.92 31.18 -22.11
N GLY A 346 12.98 31.69 -20.88
CA GLY A 346 12.26 32.90 -20.50
C GLY A 346 12.68 34.14 -21.30
N HIS A 347 13.96 34.27 -21.64
CA HIS A 347 14.45 35.32 -22.54
C HIS A 347 13.97 35.09 -23.98
N ALA A 348 14.08 33.87 -24.48
CA ALA A 348 13.61 33.51 -25.82
C ALA A 348 12.10 33.79 -25.98
N TRP A 349 11.30 33.51 -24.94
CA TRP A 349 9.85 33.74 -24.95
C TRP A 349 9.50 35.24 -24.96
N ARG A 350 10.24 36.07 -24.21
CA ARG A 350 10.08 37.53 -24.29
C ARG A 350 10.43 38.07 -25.67
N VAL A 351 11.52 37.58 -26.27
CA VAL A 351 11.90 37.94 -27.64
C VAL A 351 10.83 37.51 -28.64
N ALA A 352 10.30 36.29 -28.53
CA ALA A 352 9.20 35.81 -29.35
C ALA A 352 7.94 36.67 -29.20
N GLY A 353 7.63 37.14 -27.98
CA GLY A 353 6.55 38.10 -27.73
C GLY A 353 6.73 39.42 -28.48
N TYR A 354 7.93 40.01 -28.46
CA TYR A 354 8.23 41.23 -29.21
C TYR A 354 8.14 41.01 -30.74
N VAL A 355 8.64 39.87 -31.22
CA VAL A 355 8.57 39.51 -32.64
C VAL A 355 7.12 39.32 -33.09
N SER A 356 6.30 38.61 -32.31
CA SER A 356 4.85 38.46 -32.62
C SER A 356 4.12 39.79 -32.64
N LEU A 357 4.47 40.73 -31.76
CA LEU A 357 3.87 42.06 -31.75
C LEU A 357 4.31 42.92 -32.95
N ALA A 358 5.57 42.76 -33.38
CA ALA A 358 6.09 43.40 -34.59
C ALA A 358 5.42 42.83 -35.85
N VAL A 359 5.33 41.51 -35.96
CA VAL A 359 4.64 40.81 -37.06
C VAL A 359 3.15 41.17 -37.07
N GLY A 360 2.49 41.18 -35.92
CA GLY A 360 1.08 41.59 -35.80
C GLY A 360 0.84 43.04 -36.23
N ARG A 361 1.72 43.98 -35.87
CA ARG A 361 1.65 45.37 -36.36
C ARG A 361 1.95 45.50 -37.84
N PHE A 362 2.86 44.69 -38.37
CA PHE A 362 3.18 44.67 -39.78
C PHE A 362 1.99 44.14 -40.59
N LEU A 363 1.45 42.99 -40.18
CA LEU A 363 0.30 42.35 -40.82
C LEU A 363 -0.96 43.22 -40.70
N GLY A 364 -1.20 43.85 -39.55
CA GLY A 364 -2.30 44.80 -39.37
C GLY A 364 -2.16 46.05 -40.24
N ARG A 365 -0.94 46.55 -40.46
CA ARG A 365 -0.68 47.63 -41.42
C ARG A 365 -0.91 47.18 -42.86
N LEU A 366 -0.37 46.01 -43.22
CA LEU A 366 -0.54 45.44 -44.55
C LEU A 366 -2.01 45.20 -44.88
N PHE A 367 -2.77 44.65 -43.93
CA PHE A 367 -4.21 44.44 -44.05
C PHE A 367 -4.96 45.76 -44.21
N ARG A 368 -4.61 46.79 -43.43
CA ARG A 368 -5.20 48.12 -43.57
C ARG A 368 -4.91 48.72 -44.95
N TRP A 369 -3.68 48.58 -45.44
CA TRP A 369 -3.25 49.12 -46.73
C TRP A 369 -3.90 48.38 -47.91
N ILE A 370 -3.99 47.05 -47.85
CA ILE A 370 -4.56 46.21 -48.92
C ILE A 370 -6.08 46.23 -48.96
N PHE A 371 -6.76 46.24 -47.80
CA PHE A 371 -8.21 46.11 -47.76
C PHE A 371 -8.91 47.40 -47.38
N VAL A 372 -8.48 48.03 -46.29
CA VAL A 372 -9.22 49.14 -45.70
C VAL A 372 -9.05 50.42 -46.52
N GLU A 373 -7.84 50.70 -46.99
CA GLU A 373 -7.54 51.91 -47.77
C GLU A 373 -8.25 51.94 -49.14
N PRO A 374 -8.20 50.88 -49.96
CA PRO A 374 -8.95 50.86 -51.22
C PRO A 374 -10.47 50.83 -50.99
N VAL A 375 -10.97 50.11 -49.98
CA VAL A 375 -12.42 50.15 -49.66
C VAL A 375 -12.84 51.54 -49.20
N ARG A 376 -12.03 52.22 -48.39
CA ARG A 376 -12.30 53.58 -47.93
C ARG A 376 -12.26 54.59 -49.08
N TRP A 377 -11.34 54.41 -50.03
CA TRP A 377 -11.30 55.20 -51.26
C TRP A 377 -12.51 54.93 -52.14
N VAL A 378 -12.90 53.68 -52.39
CA VAL A 378 -14.12 53.34 -53.15
C VAL A 378 -15.36 53.90 -52.48
N TYR A 379 -15.45 53.81 -51.15
CA TYR A 379 -16.57 54.37 -50.40
C TYR A 379 -16.65 55.89 -50.54
N LYS A 380 -15.51 56.59 -50.43
CA LYS A 380 -15.47 58.05 -50.56
C LYS A 380 -15.62 58.55 -52.00
N SER A 381 -14.96 57.90 -52.96
CA SER A 381 -14.88 58.33 -54.35
C SER A 381 -16.05 57.83 -55.20
N VAL A 382 -16.73 56.75 -54.80
CA VAL A 382 -17.83 56.15 -55.58
C VAL A 382 -19.14 56.21 -54.81
N LEU A 383 -19.21 55.65 -53.59
CA LEU A 383 -20.48 55.64 -52.85
C LEU A 383 -20.94 57.02 -52.39
N THR A 384 -20.01 57.91 -52.04
CA THR A 384 -20.37 59.25 -51.56
C THR A 384 -20.96 60.12 -52.69
N PRO A 385 -20.34 60.24 -53.89
CA PRO A 385 -20.94 60.98 -54.99
C PRO A 385 -22.19 60.30 -55.54
N VAL A 386 -22.23 58.97 -55.63
CA VAL A 386 -23.46 58.25 -56.03
C VAL A 386 -24.59 58.49 -55.01
N GLY A 387 -24.27 58.50 -53.72
CA GLY A 387 -25.21 58.84 -52.66
C GLY A 387 -25.74 60.28 -52.78
N HIS A 388 -24.90 61.23 -53.18
CA HIS A 388 -25.32 62.62 -53.43
C HIS A 388 -26.18 62.72 -54.69
N VAL A 389 -25.80 62.06 -55.78
CA VAL A 389 -26.59 62.04 -57.03
C VAL A 389 -27.95 61.37 -56.82
N VAL A 390 -28.01 60.23 -56.13
CA VAL A 390 -29.30 59.57 -55.81
C VAL A 390 -30.15 60.45 -54.89
N ARG A 391 -29.54 61.15 -53.93
CA ARG A 391 -30.25 62.04 -53.02
C ARG A 391 -30.79 63.29 -53.75
N ASP A 392 -30.01 63.88 -54.62
CA ASP A 392 -30.35 65.15 -55.27
C ASP A 392 -31.16 64.97 -56.56
N ALA A 393 -30.92 63.90 -57.33
CA ALA A 393 -31.62 63.67 -58.60
C ALA A 393 -32.90 62.83 -58.45
N ILE A 394 -33.00 61.96 -57.44
CA ILE A 394 -34.14 61.05 -57.27
C ILE A 394 -35.00 61.46 -56.08
N TRP A 395 -34.37 61.69 -54.92
CA TRP A 395 -35.14 61.95 -53.70
C TRP A 395 -35.67 63.38 -53.56
N ARG A 396 -34.94 64.41 -54.03
CA ARG A 396 -35.45 65.79 -54.04
C ARG A 396 -36.73 65.96 -54.89
N PRO A 397 -36.80 65.52 -56.17
CA PRO A 397 -38.01 65.70 -56.96
C PRO A 397 -39.19 64.86 -56.45
N VAL A 398 -38.94 63.66 -55.91
CA VAL A 398 -39.99 62.85 -55.27
C VAL A 398 -40.49 63.50 -53.98
N ALA A 399 -39.60 64.08 -53.17
CA ALA A 399 -39.99 64.78 -51.95
C ALA A 399 -40.75 66.08 -52.24
N GLU A 400 -40.42 66.79 -53.32
CA GLU A 400 -41.12 68.00 -53.75
C GLU A 400 -42.50 67.67 -54.36
N ALA A 401 -42.60 66.62 -55.19
CA ALA A 401 -43.88 66.10 -55.68
C ALA A 401 -44.79 65.61 -54.55
N ALA A 402 -44.22 64.93 -53.53
CA ALA A 402 -44.97 64.48 -52.35
C ALA A 402 -45.45 65.66 -51.46
N ARG A 403 -44.68 66.75 -51.37
CA ARG A 403 -45.11 67.97 -50.65
C ARG A 403 -46.16 68.77 -51.43
N GLY A 404 -46.24 68.64 -52.75
CA GLY A 404 -47.34 69.15 -53.57
C GLY A 404 -48.66 68.41 -53.31
N VAL A 405 -48.62 67.08 -53.29
CA VAL A 405 -49.80 66.23 -53.02
C VAL A 405 -50.25 66.30 -51.55
N GLY A 406 -49.31 66.46 -50.62
CA GLY A 406 -49.60 66.55 -49.18
C GLY A 406 -50.33 67.83 -48.75
N ARG A 407 -50.37 68.88 -49.58
CA ARG A 407 -51.14 70.11 -49.30
C ARG A 407 -52.61 69.98 -49.76
N GLY A 408 -52.85 69.39 -50.92
CA GLY A 408 -54.21 69.08 -51.40
C GLY A 408 -54.92 68.02 -50.54
N ALA A 409 -54.19 66.98 -50.11
CA ALA A 409 -54.74 65.95 -49.22
C ALA A 409 -55.09 66.49 -47.83
N ARG A 410 -54.29 67.43 -47.28
CA ARG A 410 -54.57 68.06 -45.97
C ARG A 410 -55.76 69.00 -46.01
N GLN A 411 -55.99 69.71 -47.11
CA GLN A 411 -57.17 70.55 -47.28
C GLN A 411 -58.46 69.73 -47.45
N ALA A 412 -58.39 68.59 -48.17
CA ALA A 412 -59.51 67.65 -48.29
C ALA A 412 -59.81 66.89 -46.98
N LEU A 413 -58.79 66.57 -46.18
CA LEU A 413 -58.99 65.96 -44.86
C LEU A 413 -59.47 66.97 -43.82
N ALA A 414 -59.04 68.23 -43.89
CA ALA A 414 -59.55 69.27 -43.01
C ALA A 414 -61.05 69.51 -43.27
N SER A 415 -61.46 69.67 -44.54
CA SER A 415 -62.87 69.85 -44.89
C SER A 415 -63.76 68.67 -44.49
N ALA A 416 -63.27 67.43 -44.66
CA ALA A 416 -63.98 66.21 -44.22
C ALA A 416 -64.06 66.08 -42.68
N ARG A 417 -63.04 66.56 -41.96
CA ARG A 417 -62.97 66.45 -40.50
C ARG A 417 -63.80 67.54 -39.81
N GLU A 418 -63.88 68.74 -40.41
CA GLU A 418 -64.82 69.80 -40.00
C GLU A 418 -66.28 69.35 -40.20
N THR A 419 -66.63 68.77 -41.36
CA THR A 419 -67.98 68.25 -41.62
C THR A 419 -68.36 67.13 -40.66
N ALA A 420 -67.48 66.14 -40.44
CA ALA A 420 -67.75 65.07 -39.48
C ALA A 420 -67.95 65.58 -38.03
N ARG A 421 -67.22 66.62 -37.62
CA ARG A 421 -67.38 67.24 -36.30
C ARG A 421 -68.70 68.01 -36.18
N GLN A 422 -69.11 68.73 -37.23
CA GLN A 422 -70.39 69.43 -37.26
C GLN A 422 -71.56 68.45 -37.26
N THR A 423 -71.55 67.40 -38.10
CA THR A 423 -72.63 66.40 -38.13
C THR A 423 -72.76 65.67 -36.79
N ARG A 424 -71.64 65.36 -36.13
CA ARG A 424 -71.67 64.71 -34.81
C ARG A 424 -72.15 65.65 -33.70
N ALA A 425 -71.86 66.95 -33.79
CA ALA A 425 -72.36 67.95 -32.87
C ALA A 425 -73.86 68.21 -33.05
N ASP A 426 -74.36 68.25 -34.29
CA ASP A 426 -75.78 68.44 -34.61
C ASP A 426 -76.63 67.22 -34.25
N VAL A 427 -76.16 66.00 -34.55
CA VAL A 427 -76.82 64.77 -34.08
C VAL A 427 -76.87 64.72 -32.56
N ARG A 428 -75.79 65.12 -31.88
CA ARG A 428 -75.76 65.15 -30.41
C ARG A 428 -76.69 66.23 -29.85
N ARG A 429 -76.80 67.40 -30.49
CA ARG A 429 -77.76 68.46 -30.11
C ARG A 429 -79.20 68.01 -30.29
N MET A 430 -79.51 67.29 -31.37
CA MET A 430 -80.85 66.76 -31.64
C MET A 430 -81.24 65.61 -30.70
N LEU A 431 -80.29 64.74 -30.30
CA LEU A 431 -80.57 63.62 -29.40
C LEU A 431 -80.55 63.96 -27.90
N PHE A 432 -79.79 64.97 -27.47
CA PHE A 432 -79.53 65.21 -26.04
C PHE A 432 -79.91 66.61 -25.54
N GLY A 433 -80.46 67.47 -26.39
CA GLY A 433 -80.80 68.86 -26.02
C GLY A 433 -79.57 69.74 -25.81
N ALA A 434 -79.72 71.05 -26.04
CA ALA A 434 -78.64 72.01 -25.94
C ALA A 434 -78.23 72.22 -24.46
N ARG A 435 -76.94 72.03 -24.14
CA ARG A 435 -76.37 72.51 -22.88
C ARG A 435 -75.88 73.97 -23.05
N PRO A 436 -76.09 74.86 -22.05
CA PRO A 436 -75.69 76.26 -22.13
C PRO A 436 -74.19 76.46 -22.36
N GLU A 437 -73.84 77.40 -23.23
CA GLU A 437 -72.49 77.78 -23.63
C GLU A 437 -71.80 78.58 -22.50
N PRO A 438 -70.61 78.19 -22.00
CA PRO A 438 -69.83 79.02 -21.09
C PRO A 438 -68.98 80.02 -21.87
N GLU A 439 -69.08 81.28 -21.46
CA GLU A 439 -68.38 82.48 -21.93
C GLU A 439 -66.83 82.34 -21.93
N PRO A 440 -66.12 82.89 -22.94
CA PRO A 440 -64.66 82.79 -23.02
C PRO A 440 -63.95 83.84 -22.16
N VAL A 441 -63.23 83.39 -21.12
CA VAL A 441 -62.29 84.22 -20.36
C VAL A 441 -60.93 84.22 -21.07
N SER A 442 -60.51 85.40 -21.54
CA SER A 442 -59.21 85.66 -22.14
C SER A 442 -58.15 85.94 -21.06
N LEU A 443 -57.09 85.12 -20.96
CA LEU A 443 -55.87 85.47 -20.21
C LEU A 443 -54.60 85.12 -20.99
N SER A 444 -54.09 86.16 -21.63
CA SER A 444 -52.69 86.62 -21.74
C SER A 444 -51.52 85.71 -21.28
N LYS A 445 -50.57 85.59 -22.21
CA LYS A 445 -49.12 85.94 -22.08
C LYS A 445 -48.30 85.20 -21.00
N GLY A 446 -47.46 84.26 -21.45
CA GLY A 446 -46.41 83.64 -20.64
C GLY A 446 -45.28 83.06 -21.49
N LEU A 447 -44.21 83.84 -21.63
CA LEU A 447 -42.96 83.56 -22.33
C LEU A 447 -42.15 82.45 -21.63
N ARG A 448 -41.49 81.55 -22.38
CA ARG A 448 -40.24 80.90 -21.94
C ARG A 448 -39.39 80.40 -23.11
N GLU A 449 -38.22 81.02 -23.27
CA GLU A 449 -37.10 80.62 -24.15
C GLU A 449 -36.35 79.38 -23.62
N PRO A 450 -35.58 78.67 -24.47
CA PRO A 450 -34.54 77.73 -24.05
C PRO A 450 -33.13 78.37 -24.06
N THR A 451 -32.45 78.24 -22.92
CA THR A 451 -31.10 78.70 -22.61
C THR A 451 -30.02 77.96 -23.40
N VAL A 452 -29.08 78.72 -23.99
CA VAL A 452 -27.84 78.26 -24.64
C VAL A 452 -26.67 78.39 -23.65
N VAL A 453 -25.51 77.81 -23.99
CA VAL A 453 -24.11 78.17 -23.58
C VAL A 453 -23.44 77.10 -22.66
N PRO A 454 -22.13 76.76 -22.78
CA PRO A 454 -21.29 76.44 -23.95
C PRO A 454 -20.14 75.40 -23.63
N ALA A 455 -19.16 75.28 -24.53
CA ALA A 455 -17.92 74.50 -24.42
C ALA A 455 -16.72 75.21 -23.71
N ARG A 456 -15.77 74.43 -23.15
CA ARG A 456 -14.30 74.66 -22.91
C ARG A 456 -13.78 73.62 -21.89
N THR A 457 -12.53 73.14 -21.81
CA THR A 457 -11.21 73.50 -22.38
C THR A 457 -10.23 72.33 -22.20
N LEU A 458 -9.16 72.32 -23.00
CA LEU A 458 -7.89 71.61 -22.81
C LEU A 458 -7.16 72.06 -21.53
N GLU A 459 -6.46 71.14 -20.87
CA GLU A 459 -5.44 71.43 -19.86
C GLU A 459 -4.26 70.47 -20.04
N GLY A 460 -3.04 70.92 -19.75
CA GLY A 460 -1.82 70.14 -19.88
C GLY A 460 -0.82 70.39 -18.76
N ARG A 461 0.37 69.77 -18.92
CA ARG A 461 1.72 70.11 -18.40
C ARG A 461 2.29 69.30 -17.21
N SER A 462 3.55 68.84 -17.40
CA SER A 462 4.69 68.72 -16.46
C SER A 462 4.56 67.75 -15.27
N GLY A 463 5.47 66.82 -14.93
CA GLY A 463 6.95 66.86 -14.92
C GLY A 463 7.45 66.75 -13.46
N ARG A 464 7.95 65.55 -13.05
CA ARG A 464 8.67 65.16 -11.79
C ARG A 464 8.98 63.64 -11.89
N ASP A 465 10.09 63.03 -11.48
CA ASP A 465 11.39 63.43 -10.93
C ASP A 465 12.33 62.22 -11.15
N ASP A 466 13.52 62.45 -11.70
CA ASP A 466 14.66 61.53 -11.70
C ASP A 466 15.62 61.96 -10.58
N LEU A 467 15.83 61.12 -9.55
CA LEU A 467 17.01 61.20 -8.69
C LEU A 467 17.41 59.78 -8.24
N SER A 468 18.63 59.41 -8.60
CA SER A 468 19.38 58.25 -8.09
C SER A 468 20.61 58.77 -7.29
N PRO A 469 21.55 57.92 -6.84
CA PRO A 469 21.59 57.18 -5.58
C PRO A 469 22.58 57.80 -4.55
N GLN A 470 22.51 57.40 -3.28
CA GLN A 470 23.60 57.59 -2.32
C GLN A 470 24.07 56.29 -1.69
N ALA A 471 25.38 56.08 -1.82
CA ALA A 471 26.22 55.21 -1.01
C ALA A 471 26.78 55.99 0.19
N ARG A 472 26.86 55.33 1.35
CA ARG A 472 27.74 55.53 2.54
C ARG A 472 27.02 54.89 3.74
N GLY A 473 27.64 54.11 4.60
CA GLY A 473 29.04 53.71 4.74
C GLY A 473 29.14 52.62 5.81
#